data_AF-A0A4U9HCN0-F1
#
_entry.id   AF-A0A4U9HCN0-F1
#
_cell.length_a   1.000
_cell.length_b   1.000
_cell.length_c   1.000
_cell.angle_alpha   90.00
_cell.angle_beta   90.00
_cell.angle_gamma   90.00
#
_symmetry.space_group_name_H-M   'P 1'
#
loop_
_entity.id
_entity.type
_entity.pdbx_description
1 polymer ?
#
loop_
_entity_poly.entity_id
_entity_poly.type
_entity_poly.pdbx_seq_one_letter_code
_entity_poly.pdbx_strand_id
1 'polypeptide(L)'
;MIDGQIASITWNITIKDDENAVVTVSSWHAPFTCDGKYIVSHEGKKLALSWSSNDNLDTECDMPSPQIFLKKSPIGKVLVHSKLFIWDPNGWKNTRVIR
;
A
#
# COMPACT_ATOMS: atom_id res chain seq x y z
N MET A 1 -6.06 4.35 31.28
CA MET A 1 -4.81 4.93 30.76
C MET A 1 -4.56 4.23 29.43
N ILE A 2 -4.79 4.90 28.30
CA ILE A 2 -4.49 4.34 26.98
C ILE A 2 -2.99 4.50 26.83
N ASP A 3 -2.26 3.40 26.94
CA ASP A 3 -0.80 3.39 26.85
C ASP A 3 -0.42 3.68 25.38
N GLY A 4 0.00 4.91 25.10
CA GLY A 4 0.27 5.43 23.74
C GLY A 4 1.53 4.85 23.07
N GLN A 5 1.99 3.66 23.50
CA GLN A 5 3.29 3.11 23.10
C GLN A 5 3.26 2.32 21.77
N ILE A 6 2.08 1.93 21.27
CA ILE A 6 1.97 1.13 20.04
C ILE A 6 1.02 1.81 19.05
N ALA A 7 1.56 2.60 18.13
CA ALA A 7 0.86 2.99 16.92
C ALA A 7 0.85 1.79 15.95
N SER A 8 -0.34 1.37 15.51
CA SER A 8 -0.48 0.37 14.45
C SER A 8 -0.97 1.03 13.17
N ILE A 9 -0.39 0.65 12.03
CA ILE A 9 -0.83 1.08 10.70
C ILE A 9 -1.08 -0.18 9.89
N THR A 10 -2.29 -0.34 9.38
CA THR A 10 -2.74 -1.45 8.55
C THR A 10 -3.03 -0.92 7.15
N TRP A 11 -2.40 -1.54 6.15
CA TRP A 11 -2.64 -1.26 4.74
C TRP A 11 -3.38 -2.45 4.14
N ASN A 12 -4.60 -2.24 3.66
CA ASN A 12 -5.38 -3.25 2.96
C ASN A 12 -5.32 -2.96 1.47
N ILE A 13 -4.75 -3.89 0.71
CA ILE A 13 -4.59 -3.75 -0.75
C ILE A 13 -5.53 -4.74 -1.42
N THR A 14 -6.49 -4.22 -2.18
CA THR A 14 -7.44 -5.02 -2.96
C THR A 14 -7.18 -4.81 -4.43
N ILE A 15 -6.63 -5.82 -5.10
CA ILE A 15 -6.52 -5.83 -6.57
C ILE A 15 -7.90 -6.18 -7.13
N LYS A 16 -8.49 -5.28 -7.92
CA LYS A 16 -9.82 -5.46 -8.52
C LYS A 16 -9.72 -6.21 -9.84
N ASP A 17 -8.76 -5.82 -10.66
CA ASP A 17 -8.44 -6.39 -11.96
C ASP A 17 -6.95 -6.13 -12.27
N ASP A 18 -6.51 -6.42 -13.50
CA ASP A 18 -5.10 -6.29 -13.90
C ASP A 18 -4.62 -4.82 -13.98
N GLU A 19 -5.54 -3.84 -13.94
CA GLU A 19 -5.24 -2.42 -14.11
C GLU A 19 -5.64 -1.58 -12.88
N ASN A 20 -6.48 -2.09 -11.99
CA ASN A 20 -7.07 -1.31 -10.92
C ASN A 20 -6.91 -1.98 -9.55
N ALA A 21 -6.57 -1.16 -8.56
CA ALA A 21 -6.53 -1.54 -7.16
C ALA A 21 -7.16 -0.46 -6.27
N VAL A 22 -7.58 -0.89 -5.08
CA VAL A 22 -8.00 0.01 -4.01
C VAL A 22 -7.14 -0.29 -2.79
N VAL A 23 -6.57 0.76 -2.21
CA VAL A 23 -5.78 0.67 -0.99
C VAL A 23 -6.50 1.44 0.10
N THR A 24 -6.83 0.77 1.19
CA THR A 24 -7.37 1.43 2.39
C THR A 24 -6.38 1.40 3.53
N VAL A 25 -6.27 2.52 4.25
CA VAL A 25 -5.31 2.67 5.35
C VAL A 25 -6.06 2.85 6.66
N SER A 26 -5.66 2.11 7.69
CA SER A 26 -6.23 2.23 9.03
C SER A 26 -5.11 2.31 10.05
N SER A 27 -5.15 3.34 10.90
CA SER A 27 -4.11 3.68 11.85
C SER A 27 -4.74 4.31 13.08
N TRP A 28 -4.13 4.02 14.22
CA TRP A 28 -4.40 4.71 15.46
C TRP A 28 -3.35 5.83 15.61
N HIS A 29 -3.78 7.09 15.56
CA HIS A 29 -2.97 8.31 15.72
C HIS A 29 -2.05 8.75 14.55
N ALA A 30 -2.28 8.33 13.30
CA ALA A 30 -1.56 8.89 12.15
C ALA A 30 -2.53 9.51 11.12
N PRO A 31 -2.26 10.72 10.59
CA PRO A 31 -2.98 11.24 9.43
C PRO A 31 -2.64 10.37 8.20
N PHE A 32 -3.66 9.94 7.48
CA PHE A 32 -3.49 9.06 6.31
C PHE A 32 -3.17 9.86 5.07
N THR A 33 -2.19 9.39 4.31
CA THR A 33 -1.89 9.88 2.97
C THR A 33 -2.03 8.73 1.98
N CYS A 34 -2.54 9.01 0.78
CA CYS A 34 -2.64 8.05 -0.32
C CYS A 34 -3.63 6.88 -0.12
N ASP A 35 -4.67 7.05 0.70
CA ASP A 35 -5.85 6.16 0.64
C ASP A 35 -6.57 6.33 -0.70
N GLY A 36 -7.13 5.23 -1.24
CA GLY A 36 -8.07 5.29 -2.36
C GLY A 36 -7.70 4.40 -3.54
N LYS A 37 -7.98 4.88 -4.74
CA LYS A 37 -7.82 4.16 -6.01
C LYS A 37 -6.41 4.26 -6.55
N TYR A 38 -5.93 3.15 -7.08
CA TYR A 38 -4.60 2.98 -7.65
C TYR A 38 -4.69 2.34 -9.02
N ILE A 39 -3.84 2.79 -9.93
CA ILE A 39 -3.57 2.15 -11.20
C ILE A 39 -2.49 1.08 -10.97
N VAL A 40 -2.74 -0.13 -11.45
CA VAL A 40 -1.82 -1.26 -11.43
C VAL A 40 -1.06 -1.29 -12.75
N SER A 41 0.26 -1.38 -12.67
CA SER A 41 1.13 -1.60 -13.83
C SER A 41 2.13 -2.72 -13.57
N HIS A 42 2.54 -3.38 -14.64
CA HIS A 42 3.53 -4.45 -14.58
C HIS A 42 4.94 -3.89 -14.80
N GLU A 43 5.80 -4.03 -13.79
CA GLU A 43 7.22 -3.69 -13.87
C GLU A 43 8.08 -4.95 -13.74
N GLY A 44 8.28 -5.62 -14.88
CA GLY A 44 8.99 -6.90 -14.94
C GLY A 44 8.26 -7.99 -14.15
N LYS A 45 8.84 -8.40 -13.01
CA LYS A 45 8.27 -9.42 -12.11
C LYS A 45 7.48 -8.84 -10.93
N LYS A 46 7.22 -7.53 -10.95
CA LYS A 46 6.53 -6.81 -9.88
C LYS A 46 5.27 -6.15 -10.43
N LEU A 47 4.31 -5.93 -9.56
CA LEU A 47 3.23 -4.99 -9.79
C LEU A 47 3.61 -3.67 -9.10
N ALA A 48 3.44 -2.56 -9.80
CA ALA A 48 3.55 -1.22 -9.26
C ALA A 48 2.13 -0.63 -9.15
N LEU A 49 1.81 -0.07 -8.00
CA LEU A 49 0.54 0.57 -7.70
C LEU A 49 0.82 2.07 -7.61
N SER A 50 0.21 2.84 -8.51
CA SER A 50 0.32 4.29 -8.61
C SER A 50 -1.00 4.94 -8.22
N TRP A 51 -0.99 5.75 -7.17
CA TRP A 51 -2.15 6.55 -6.77
C TRP A 51 -2.42 7.62 -7.85
N SER A 52 -3.70 7.87 -8.13
CA SER A 52 -4.15 8.81 -9.16
C SER A 52 -4.97 9.93 -8.54
N SER A 53 -4.49 11.18 -8.62
CA SER A 53 -5.25 12.35 -8.12
C SER A 53 -6.58 12.53 -8.83
N ASN A 54 -6.63 12.21 -10.13
CA ASN A 54 -7.84 12.32 -10.93
C ASN A 54 -8.94 11.37 -10.44
N ASP A 55 -8.56 10.23 -9.85
CA ASP A 55 -9.50 9.21 -9.37
C ASP A 55 -9.84 9.36 -7.88
N ASN A 56 -9.17 10.29 -7.19
CA ASN A 56 -9.22 10.49 -5.75
C ASN A 56 -9.30 11.99 -5.41
N LEU A 57 -10.37 12.65 -5.85
CA LEU A 57 -10.53 14.11 -5.76
C LEU A 57 -10.65 14.63 -4.31
N ASP A 58 -11.09 13.78 -3.38
CA ASP A 58 -11.36 14.13 -1.98
C ASP A 58 -10.21 13.76 -1.03
N THR A 59 -9.10 13.23 -1.56
CA THR A 59 -7.95 12.76 -0.79
C THR A 59 -6.66 13.29 -1.36
N GLU A 60 -5.66 13.47 -0.49
CA GLU A 60 -4.33 13.91 -0.88
C GLU A 60 -3.30 12.79 -0.72
N CYS A 61 -2.30 12.81 -1.59
CA CYS A 61 -1.17 11.90 -1.58
C CYS A 61 0.10 12.65 -1.94
N ASP A 62 0.91 12.98 -0.93
CA ASP A 62 2.16 13.73 -1.11
C ASP A 62 3.36 12.85 -1.52
N MET A 63 3.10 11.57 -1.83
CA MET A 63 4.14 10.60 -2.14
C MET A 63 4.24 10.37 -3.63
N PRO A 64 5.45 10.39 -4.22
CA PRO A 64 5.61 10.20 -5.66
C PRO A 64 5.18 8.79 -6.08
N SER A 65 4.51 8.70 -7.23
CA SER A 65 4.15 7.42 -7.84
C SER A 65 5.37 6.72 -8.45
N PRO A 66 5.41 5.39 -8.46
CA PRO A 66 4.49 4.45 -7.78
C PRO A 66 4.77 4.33 -6.27
N GLN A 67 3.72 4.27 -5.45
CA GLN A 67 3.84 4.24 -3.99
C GLN A 67 4.03 2.84 -3.44
N ILE A 68 3.40 1.83 -4.05
CA ILE A 68 3.38 0.45 -3.53
C ILE A 68 3.84 -0.52 -4.61
N PHE A 69 4.68 -1.47 -4.22
CA PHE A 69 5.12 -2.55 -5.09
C PHE A 69 4.76 -3.91 -4.48
N LEU A 70 4.25 -4.80 -5.33
CA LEU A 70 3.94 -6.18 -4.99
C LEU A 70 4.79 -7.13 -5.82
N LYS A 71 5.24 -8.23 -5.23
CA LYS A 71 5.85 -9.34 -5.98
C LYS A 71 5.57 -10.68 -5.32
N LYS A 72 5.55 -11.74 -6.12
CA LYS A 72 5.58 -13.11 -5.59
C LYS A 72 7.03 -13.50 -5.28
N SER A 73 7.25 -14.01 -4.08
CA SER A 73 8.50 -14.68 -3.71
C SER A 73 8.58 -16.06 -4.38
N PRO A 74 9.78 -16.66 -4.46
CA PRO A 74 9.95 -18.01 -5.04
C PRO A 74 9.11 -19.09 -4.36
N ILE A 75 8.80 -18.92 -3.07
CA ILE A 75 7.96 -19.82 -2.27
C ILE A 75 6.46 -19.49 -2.33
N GLY A 76 6.04 -18.63 -3.27
CA GLY A 76 4.63 -18.29 -3.53
C GLY A 76 4.00 -17.26 -2.59
N LYS A 77 4.72 -16.74 -1.58
CA LYS A 77 4.22 -15.65 -0.72
C LYS A 77 4.21 -14.32 -1.45
N VAL A 78 3.18 -13.51 -1.24
CA VAL A 78 3.12 -12.13 -1.73
C VAL A 78 3.88 -11.21 -0.79
N LEU A 79 4.87 -10.52 -1.35
CA LEU A 79 5.67 -9.52 -0.68
C LEU A 79 5.22 -8.12 -1.11
N VAL A 80 5.22 -7.19 -0.16
CA VAL A 80 4.92 -5.77 -0.39
C VAL A 80 6.10 -4.89 0.01
N HIS A 81 6.30 -3.82 -0.73
CA HIS A 81 7.29 -2.78 -0.45
C HIS A 81 6.68 -1.41 -0.74
N SER A 82 6.92 -0.44 0.13
CA SER A 82 6.44 0.93 -0.04
C SER A 82 7.23 1.89 0.84
N LYS A 83 7.49 3.10 0.32
CA LYS A 83 8.02 4.21 1.12
C LYS A 83 7.01 4.71 2.17
N LEU A 84 5.73 4.37 2.02
CA LEU A 84 4.68 4.65 3.01
C LEU A 84 4.86 3.85 4.31
N PHE A 85 5.69 2.81 4.29
CA PHE A 85 5.98 1.99 5.47
C PHE A 85 7.06 2.64 6.32
N ILE A 86 6.66 3.63 7.14
CA ILE A 86 7.54 4.52 7.92
C ILE A 86 8.63 3.76 8.73
N TRP A 87 8.30 2.57 9.24
CA TRP A 87 9.19 1.77 10.09
C TRP A 87 10.17 0.88 9.31
N ASP A 88 9.94 0.66 8.01
CA ASP A 88 10.86 -0.05 7.13
C ASP A 88 10.57 0.29 5.65
N PRO A 89 10.92 1.51 5.19
CA PRO A 89 10.55 1.99 3.86
C PRO A 89 11.31 1.31 2.73
N ASN A 90 12.40 0.60 3.07
CA ASN A 90 13.29 -0.07 2.10
C ASN A 90 13.07 -1.59 2.05
N GLY A 91 12.37 -2.17 3.04
CA GLY A 91 12.16 -3.61 3.16
C GLY A 91 11.04 -4.15 2.28
N TRP A 92 11.12 -5.45 2.00
CA TRP A 92 10.00 -6.25 1.51
C TRP A 92 9.38 -7.00 2.68
N LYS A 93 8.06 -6.87 2.85
CA LYS A 93 7.31 -7.49 3.96
C LYS A 93 6.36 -8.55 3.43
N ASN A 94 6.20 -9.64 4.18
CA ASN A 94 5.16 -10.62 3.90
C ASN A 94 3.80 -9.98 4.14
N THR A 95 2.90 -10.13 3.17
CA THR A 95 1.50 -9.76 3.35
C THR A 95 0.71 -10.93 3.92
N ARG A 96 -0.33 -10.61 4.70
CA ARG A 96 -1.39 -11.57 4.99
C ARG A 96 -2.41 -11.47 3.87
N VAL A 97 -2.62 -12.55 3.13
CA VAL A 97 -3.69 -12.62 2.12
C VAL A 97 -4.99 -12.95 2.81
N ILE A 98 -6.00 -12.11 2.64
CA ILE A 98 -7.37 -12.33 3.11
C ILE A 98 -8.17 -12.71 1.86
N ARG A 99 -8.83 -13.88 1.87
CA ARG A 99 -9.63 -14.41 0.78
C ARG A 99 -11.10 -14.32 1.12
#